data_AF-A0A9D9VLN7-F1
#
_entry.id   AF-A0A9D9VLN7-F1
#
_cell.length_a   1.000
_cell.length_b   1.000
_cell.length_c   1.000
_cell.angle_alpha   90.00
_cell.angle_beta   90.00
_cell.angle_gamma   90.00
#
_symmetry.space_group_name_H-M   'P 1'
#
loop_
_entity.id
_entity.type
_entity.pdbx_description
1 polymer ?
#
loop_
_entity_poly.entity_id
_entity_poly.type
_entity_poly.pdbx_seq_one_letter_code
_entity_poly.pdbx_strand_id
1 'polypeptide(L)'
;METIEDGRAATIAARKAGEKSVLLEQLKKTPIVQIACEKASVSRASYYRWRKEDTEFSEAADLAIRHGSDLVNDMAESQLMAAIRDRNLTAIIFWLRHHHPKYSQKIELLGNLTINQEELTPEEEALVRRVLENNV
;
A
#
# COMPACT_ATOMS: atom_id res chain seq x y z
N MET A 1 -2.46 -10.88 -49.24
CA MET A 1 -1.61 -9.89 -48.54
C MET A 1 -2.19 -9.60 -47.15
N GLU A 2 -3.51 -9.42 -47.05
CA GLU A 2 -4.28 -9.23 -45.80
C GLU A 2 -4.10 -10.37 -44.76
N THR A 3 -4.14 -11.64 -45.17
CA THR A 3 -4.10 -12.80 -44.26
C THR A 3 -2.76 -13.03 -43.54
N ILE A 4 -1.67 -12.46 -44.03
CA ILE A 4 -0.32 -12.61 -43.44
C ILE A 4 -0.09 -11.55 -42.35
N GLU A 5 -0.65 -10.35 -42.53
CA GLU A 5 -0.55 -9.26 -41.55
C GLU A 5 -1.35 -9.57 -40.27
N ASP A 6 -2.54 -10.17 -40.42
CA ASP A 6 -3.37 -10.60 -39.30
C ASP A 6 -2.68 -11.66 -38.42
N GLY A 7 -2.00 -12.63 -39.03
CA GLY A 7 -1.24 -13.66 -38.31
C GLY A 7 -0.04 -13.10 -37.53
N ARG A 8 0.61 -12.06 -38.06
CA ARG A 8 1.74 -11.38 -37.39
C ARG A 8 1.25 -10.55 -36.19
N ALA A 9 0.14 -9.84 -36.33
CA ALA A 9 -0.44 -9.07 -35.24
C ALA A 9 -0.86 -9.96 -34.06
N ALA A 10 -1.52 -11.10 -34.34
CA ALA A 10 -1.91 -12.07 -33.32
C ALA A 10 -0.70 -12.64 -32.56
N THR A 11 0.39 -12.96 -33.26
CA THR A 11 1.62 -13.48 -32.65
C THR A 11 2.28 -12.46 -31.71
N ILE A 12 2.30 -11.18 -32.10
CA ILE A 12 2.86 -10.10 -31.27
C ILE A 12 2.00 -9.89 -30.01
N ALA A 13 0.67 -9.93 -30.16
CA ALA A 13 -0.25 -9.79 -29.04
C ALA A 13 -0.08 -10.93 -28.01
N ALA A 14 0.02 -12.18 -28.48
CA ALA A 14 0.26 -13.33 -27.62
C ALA A 14 1.59 -13.23 -26.85
N ARG A 15 2.67 -12.80 -27.52
CA ARG A 15 3.96 -12.53 -26.87
C ARG A 15 3.85 -11.46 -25.79
N LYS A 16 3.22 -10.32 -26.10
CA LYS A 16 3.02 -9.21 -25.17
C LYS A 16 2.20 -9.63 -23.95
N ALA A 17 1.18 -10.47 -24.13
CA ALA A 17 0.39 -11.03 -23.04
C ALA A 17 1.24 -11.94 -22.13
N GLY A 18 2.10 -12.78 -22.71
CA GLY A 18 3.06 -13.60 -21.95
C GLY A 18 4.05 -12.75 -21.14
N GLU A 19 4.64 -11.73 -21.76
CA GLU A 19 5.56 -10.79 -21.09
C GLU A 19 4.88 -10.05 -19.92
N LYS A 20 3.65 -9.58 -20.12
CA LYS A 20 2.83 -8.97 -19.05
C LYS A 20 2.58 -9.95 -17.91
N SER A 21 2.18 -11.18 -18.21
CA SER A 21 1.91 -12.21 -17.20
C SER A 21 3.15 -12.51 -16.35
N VAL A 22 4.30 -12.73 -16.99
CA VAL A 22 5.57 -12.98 -16.28
C VAL A 22 5.94 -11.79 -15.40
N LEU A 23 5.80 -10.57 -15.91
CA LEU A 23 6.10 -9.35 -15.16
C LEU A 23 5.21 -9.21 -13.91
N LEU A 24 3.91 -9.48 -14.01
CA LEU A 24 2.98 -9.46 -12.88
C LEU A 24 3.36 -10.49 -11.82
N GLU A 25 3.75 -11.71 -12.23
CA GLU A 25 4.22 -12.74 -11.30
C GLU A 25 5.53 -12.36 -10.59
N GLN A 26 6.43 -11.62 -11.27
CA GLN A 26 7.62 -11.10 -10.61
C GLN A 26 7.30 -9.97 -9.62
N LEU A 27 6.36 -9.09 -9.95
CA LEU A 27 5.93 -8.01 -9.06
C LEU A 27 5.31 -8.53 -7.76
N LYS A 28 4.58 -9.66 -7.81
CA LYS A 28 4.05 -10.35 -6.61
C LYS A 28 5.13 -10.89 -5.67
N LYS A 29 6.36 -11.09 -6.15
CA LYS A 29 7.48 -11.63 -5.36
C LYS A 29 8.51 -10.56 -5.00
N THR A 30 8.67 -9.58 -5.87
CA THR A 30 9.63 -8.50 -5.72
C THR A 30 8.97 -7.23 -6.24
N PRO A 31 8.36 -6.41 -5.36
CA PRO A 31 7.60 -5.20 -5.73
C PRO A 31 8.51 -4.03 -6.15
N ILE A 32 9.62 -4.33 -6.83
CA ILE A 32 10.59 -3.38 -7.34
C ILE A 32 10.54 -3.45 -8.87
N VAL A 33 9.95 -2.43 -9.49
CA VAL A 33 9.69 -2.41 -10.94
C VAL A 33 10.93 -2.70 -11.77
N GLN A 34 12.10 -2.14 -11.40
CA GLN A 34 13.36 -2.40 -12.10
C GLN A 34 13.71 -3.90 -12.13
N ILE A 35 13.70 -4.55 -10.96
CA ILE A 35 14.07 -5.97 -10.84
C ILE A 35 13.02 -6.86 -11.52
N ALA A 36 11.73 -6.54 -11.37
CA ALA A 36 10.67 -7.30 -12.02
C ALA A 36 10.77 -7.21 -13.56
N CYS A 37 11.07 -6.01 -14.08
CA CYS A 37 11.31 -5.78 -15.51
C CYS A 37 12.51 -6.56 -16.03
N GLU A 38 13.64 -6.55 -15.32
CA GLU A 38 14.84 -7.33 -15.65
C GLU A 38 14.53 -8.83 -15.71
N LYS A 39 13.86 -9.36 -14.68
CA LYS A 39 13.48 -10.79 -14.63
C LYS A 39 12.45 -11.19 -15.69
N ALA A 40 11.58 -10.27 -16.09
CA ALA A 40 10.62 -10.50 -17.17
C ALA A 40 11.19 -10.23 -18.57
N SER A 41 12.45 -9.78 -18.68
CA SER A 41 13.05 -9.32 -19.95
C SER A 41 12.24 -8.21 -20.64
N VAL A 42 11.64 -7.33 -19.86
CA VAL A 42 10.83 -6.19 -20.31
C VAL A 42 11.53 -4.88 -19.94
N SER A 43 11.52 -3.88 -20.82
CA SER A 43 12.03 -2.55 -20.46
C SER A 43 11.06 -1.79 -19.57
N ARG A 44 11.57 -0.97 -18.63
CA ARG A 44 10.72 -0.09 -17.81
C ARG A 44 9.83 0.83 -18.63
N ALA A 45 10.33 1.32 -19.77
CA ALA A 45 9.54 2.13 -20.69
C ALA A 45 8.31 1.37 -21.22
N SER A 46 8.46 0.08 -21.52
CA SER A 46 7.34 -0.78 -21.95
C SER A 46 6.33 -0.98 -20.83
N TYR A 47 6.79 -1.22 -19.59
CA TYR A 47 5.91 -1.32 -18.43
C TYR A 47 5.05 -0.06 -18.24
N TYR A 48 5.66 1.13 -18.20
CA TYR A 48 4.90 2.37 -18.02
C TYR A 48 3.99 2.69 -19.20
N ARG A 49 4.41 2.36 -20.43
CA ARG A 49 3.56 2.49 -21.61
C ARG A 49 2.33 1.57 -21.49
N TRP A 50 2.51 0.31 -21.10
CA TRP A 50 1.38 -0.60 -20.90
C TRP A 50 0.44 -0.11 -19.81
N ARG A 51 0.96 0.42 -18.70
CA ARG A 51 0.12 1.03 -17.66
C ARG A 51 -0.71 2.22 -18.15
N LYS A 52 -0.21 2.98 -19.13
CA LYS A 52 -0.93 4.11 -19.73
C LYS A 52 -1.97 3.67 -20.75
N GLU A 53 -1.65 2.65 -21.54
CA GLU A 53 -2.46 2.19 -22.69
C GLU A 53 -3.49 1.12 -22.31
N ASP A 54 -3.29 0.41 -21.20
CA ASP A 54 -4.08 -0.74 -20.78
C ASP A 54 -4.41 -0.63 -19.28
N THR A 55 -5.64 -0.21 -19.00
CA THR A 55 -6.16 -0.02 -17.65
C THR A 55 -6.20 -1.33 -16.86
N GLU A 56 -6.58 -2.45 -17.49
CA GLU A 56 -6.63 -3.76 -16.84
C GLU A 56 -5.23 -4.20 -16.39
N PHE A 57 -4.23 -4.02 -17.24
CA PHE A 57 -2.84 -4.27 -16.87
C PHE A 57 -2.36 -3.34 -15.73
N SER A 58 -2.76 -2.07 -15.72
CA SER A 58 -2.40 -1.14 -14.65
C SER A 58 -2.96 -1.60 -13.30
N GLU A 59 -4.24 -1.96 -13.25
CA GLU A 59 -4.89 -2.46 -12.02
C GLU A 59 -4.26 -3.77 -11.55
N ALA A 60 -4.00 -4.70 -12.48
CA ALA A 60 -3.32 -5.95 -12.17
C ALA A 60 -1.89 -5.71 -11.63
N ALA A 61 -1.16 -4.74 -12.18
CA ALA A 61 0.17 -4.38 -11.70
C ALA A 61 0.12 -3.77 -10.29
N ASP A 62 -0.83 -2.89 -10.01
CA ASP A 62 -1.02 -2.32 -8.68
C ASP A 62 -1.39 -3.39 -7.65
N LEU A 63 -2.25 -4.33 -8.02
CA LEU A 63 -2.57 -5.48 -7.17
C LEU A 63 -1.33 -6.37 -6.93
N ALA A 64 -0.55 -6.67 -7.97
CA ALA A 64 0.66 -7.46 -7.85
C ALA A 64 1.71 -6.78 -6.93
N ILE A 65 1.88 -5.46 -7.05
CA ILE A 65 2.78 -4.68 -6.18
C ILE A 65 2.31 -4.70 -4.72
N ARG A 66 0.99 -4.61 -4.47
CA ARG A 66 0.45 -4.75 -3.12
C ARG A 66 0.76 -6.11 -2.51
N HIS A 67 0.46 -7.20 -3.23
CA HIS A 67 0.80 -8.54 -2.76
C HIS A 67 2.31 -8.73 -2.52
N GLY A 68 3.14 -8.19 -3.41
CA GLY A 68 4.60 -8.21 -3.23
C GLY A 68 5.05 -7.41 -2.01
N SER A 69 4.40 -6.29 -1.71
CA SER A 69 4.68 -5.49 -0.52
C SER A 69 4.31 -6.24 0.76
N ASP A 70 3.17 -6.92 0.77
CA ASP A 70 2.74 -7.75 1.91
C ASP A 70 3.76 -8.86 2.21
N LEU A 71 4.23 -9.56 1.17
CA LEU A 71 5.28 -10.58 1.34
C LEU A 71 6.59 -10.00 1.89
N VAL A 72 6.99 -8.81 1.43
CA VAL A 72 8.19 -8.13 1.94
C VAL A 72 8.00 -7.69 3.39
N ASN A 73 6.79 -7.28 3.78
CA ASN A 73 6.46 -6.94 5.16
C ASN A 73 6.56 -8.17 6.07
N ASP A 74 5.99 -9.32 5.68
CA ASP A 74 6.13 -10.57 6.44
C ASP A 74 7.60 -10.97 6.64
N MET A 75 8.41 -10.79 5.60
CA MET A 75 9.85 -11.03 5.67
C MET A 75 10.53 -10.03 6.61
N ALA A 76 10.18 -8.75 6.57
CA ALA A 76 10.71 -7.72 7.45
C ALA A 76 10.34 -7.98 8.92
N GLU A 77 9.11 -8.43 9.20
CA GLU A 77 8.69 -8.85 10.54
C GLU A 77 9.51 -10.04 11.05
N SER A 78 9.75 -11.03 10.19
CA SER A 78 10.61 -12.16 10.52
C SER A 78 12.05 -11.72 10.86
N GLN A 79 12.61 -10.78 10.09
CA GLN A 79 13.93 -10.20 10.36
C GLN A 79 13.96 -9.39 11.66
N LEU A 80 12.90 -8.63 11.95
CA LEU A 80 12.77 -7.90 13.21
C LEU A 80 12.80 -8.85 14.41
N MET A 81 12.06 -9.96 14.34
CA MET A 81 12.05 -10.99 15.39
C MET A 81 13.42 -11.66 15.57
N ALA A 82 14.13 -11.94 14.48
CA ALA A 82 15.50 -12.45 14.54
C ALA A 82 16.44 -11.44 15.23
N ALA A 83 16.38 -10.16 14.86
CA ALA A 83 17.18 -9.11 15.49
C ALA A 83 16.88 -8.96 17.00
N ILE A 84 15.62 -9.08 17.41
CA ILE A 84 15.24 -9.09 18.83
C ILE A 84 15.87 -10.29 19.56
N ARG A 85 15.83 -11.48 18.96
CA ARG A 85 16.46 -12.70 19.52
C ARG A 85 17.96 -12.50 19.71
N ASP A 86 18.60 -11.81 18.77
CA ASP A 86 20.03 -11.48 18.80
C ASP A 86 20.36 -10.27 19.69
N ARG A 87 19.41 -9.83 20.54
CA ARG A 87 19.55 -8.74 21.51
C ARG A 87 19.89 -7.39 20.87
N ASN A 88 19.44 -7.14 19.64
CA ASN A 88 19.54 -5.82 19.01
C ASN A 88 18.64 -4.82 19.74
N LEU A 89 19.24 -3.90 20.50
CA LEU A 89 18.49 -2.93 21.31
C LEU A 89 17.59 -2.02 20.47
N THR A 90 18.02 -1.62 19.27
CA THR A 90 17.21 -0.79 18.38
C THR A 90 15.94 -1.50 17.95
N ALA A 91 16.03 -2.79 17.59
CA ALA A 91 14.88 -3.61 17.23
C ALA A 91 13.91 -3.80 18.41
N ILE A 92 14.45 -4.04 19.62
CA ILE A 92 13.65 -4.17 20.86
C ILE A 92 12.92 -2.87 21.17
N ILE A 93 13.63 -1.74 21.15
CA ILE A 93 13.05 -0.41 21.39
C ILE A 93 11.97 -0.12 20.35
N PHE A 94 12.25 -0.37 19.07
CA PHE A 94 11.30 -0.17 17.99
C PHE A 94 10.03 -0.98 18.22
N TRP A 95 10.14 -2.28 18.53
CA TRP A 95 8.99 -3.14 18.78
C TRP A 95 8.15 -2.65 19.97
N LEU A 96 8.79 -2.43 21.12
CA LEU A 96 8.09 -2.00 22.35
C LEU A 96 7.37 -0.68 22.18
N ARG A 97 7.97 0.29 21.46
CA ARG A 97 7.35 1.60 21.21
C ARG A 97 6.05 1.52 20.41
N HIS A 98 5.90 0.52 19.54
CA HIS A 98 4.72 0.39 18.68
C HIS A 98 3.71 -0.63 19.21
N HIS A 99 4.13 -1.60 20.03
CA HIS A 99 3.28 -2.72 20.46
C HIS A 99 2.97 -2.73 21.96
N HIS A 100 3.53 -1.81 22.75
CA HIS A 100 3.28 -1.76 24.19
C HIS A 100 3.00 -0.32 24.68
N PRO A 101 1.77 -0.01 25.15
CA PRO A 101 1.36 1.36 25.54
C PRO A 101 2.25 2.05 26.58
N LYS A 102 2.87 1.29 27.49
CA LYS A 102 3.83 1.85 28.46
C LYS A 102 5.06 2.50 27.79
N TYR A 103 5.46 2.01 26.62
CA TYR A 103 6.65 2.46 25.89
C TYR A 103 6.30 3.28 24.65
N SER A 104 5.00 3.50 24.36
CA SER A 104 4.59 4.35 23.24
C SER A 104 5.06 5.78 23.45
N GLN A 105 5.39 6.47 22.36
CA GLN A 105 5.72 7.89 22.45
C GLN A 105 4.52 8.67 22.98
N LYS A 106 4.71 9.34 24.11
CA LYS A 106 3.79 10.35 24.60
C LYS A 106 4.20 11.68 23.98
N ILE A 107 3.30 12.29 23.23
CA ILE A 107 3.46 13.68 22.81
C ILE A 107 3.02 14.53 23.99
N GLU A 108 3.95 15.25 24.61
CA GLU A 108 3.61 16.28 25.58
C GLU A 108 3.22 17.54 24.83
N LEU A 109 1.93 17.89 24.86
CA LEU A 109 1.42 19.15 24.31
C LEU A 109 1.58 20.24 25.38
N LEU A 110 2.67 21.00 25.32
CA LEU A 110 2.83 22.26 26.03
C LEU A 110 2.23 23.37 25.18
N GLY A 111 0.91 23.50 25.25
CA GLY A 111 0.16 24.56 24.57
C GLY A 111 -0.91 25.12 25.48
N ASN A 112 -1.03 26.43 25.50
CA ASN A 112 -2.24 27.11 25.94
C ASN A 112 -3.36 26.76 24.97
N LEU A 113 -4.17 25.75 25.32
CA LEU A 113 -5.41 25.43 24.64
C LEU A 113 -6.35 26.62 24.83
N THR A 114 -6.45 27.50 23.82
CA THR A 114 -7.58 28.42 23.71
C THR A 114 -8.80 27.56 23.35
N ILE A 115 -9.43 26.99 24.36
CA ILE A 115 -10.76 26.41 24.21
C ILE A 115 -11.68 27.62 23.99
N ASN A 116 -11.93 27.96 22.73
CA ASN A 116 -13.02 28.86 22.38
C ASN A 116 -14.29 28.14 22.85
N GLN A 117 -14.78 28.47 24.03
CA GLN A 117 -16.12 28.12 24.45
C GLN A 117 -17.05 28.97 23.59
N GLU A 118 -17.31 28.52 22.37
CA GLU A 118 -18.46 29.01 21.62
C GLU A 118 -19.69 28.56 22.40
N GLU A 119 -20.47 29.53 22.88
CA GLU A 119 -21.77 29.26 23.50
C GLU A 119 -22.62 28.50 22.49
N LEU A 120 -23.31 27.45 22.95
CA LEU A 120 -24.20 26.65 22.12
C LEU A 120 -25.19 27.58 21.43
N THR A 121 -25.35 27.41 20.12
CA THR A 121 -26.42 28.12 19.43
C THR A 121 -27.78 27.64 19.97
N PRO A 122 -28.82 28.48 19.93
CA PRO A 122 -30.16 28.10 20.41
C PRO A 122 -30.71 26.81 19.76
N GLU A 123 -30.29 26.53 18.52
CA GLU A 123 -30.67 25.30 17.80
C GLU A 123 -29.98 24.06 18.37
N GLU A 124 -28.69 24.17 18.73
CA GLU A 124 -27.92 23.07 19.33
C GLU A 124 -28.39 22.77 20.76
N GLU A 125 -28.74 23.79 21.54
CA GLU A 125 -29.34 23.59 22.86
C GLU A 125 -30.67 22.84 22.80
N ALA A 126 -31.52 23.19 21.83
CA ALA A 126 -32.80 22.52 21.61
C ALA A 126 -32.60 21.05 21.20
N LEU A 127 -31.56 20.75 20.42
CA LEU A 127 -31.21 19.39 20.04
C LEU A 127 -30.71 18.58 21.24
N VAL A 128 -29.82 19.14 22.06
CA VAL A 128 -29.31 18.49 23.27
C VAL A 128 -30.44 18.21 24.27
N ARG A 129 -31.35 19.18 24.50
CA ARG A 129 -32.53 18.98 25.35
C ARG A 129 -33.41 17.84 24.87
N ARG A 130 -33.72 17.80 23.57
CA ARG A 130 -34.53 16.72 22.98
C ARG A 130 -33.88 15.35 23.14
N VAL A 131 -32.56 15.26 22.98
CA VAL A 131 -31.81 14.00 23.15
C VAL A 131 -31.79 13.55 24.61
N LEU A 132 -31.68 14.47 25.57
CA LEU A 132 -31.72 14.15 26.99
C LEU A 132 -33.12 13.76 27.47
N GLU A 133 -34.17 14.39 26.94
CA GLU A 133 -35.57 14.06 27.25
C GLU A 133 -36.00 12.70 26.69
N ASN A 134 -35.47 12.28 25.54
CA ASN A 134 -35.77 10.98 24.92
C ASN A 134 -34.96 9.80 25.50
N ASN A 135 -34.05 10.04 26.46
CA ASN A 135 -33.22 9.02 27.09
C ASN A 135 -33.54 8.82 28.60
N VAL A 136 -34.72 9.25 29.05
CA VAL A 136 -35.28 8.96 30.39
C VAL A 136 -36.48 8.03 30.28
#